data_AF-A0A964JG72-F1
#
_entry.id   AF-A0A964JG72-F1
#
_cell.length_a   1.000
_cell.length_b   1.000
_cell.length_c   1.000
_cell.angle_alpha   90.00
_cell.angle_beta   90.00
_cell.angle_gamma   90.00
#
_symmetry.space_group_name_H-M   'P 1'
#
loop_
_entity.id
_entity.type
_entity.pdbx_description
1 polymer ?
#
loop_
_entity_poly.entity_id
_entity_poly.type
_entity_poly.pdbx_seq_one_letter_code
_entity_poly.pdbx_strand_id
1 'polypeptide(L)'
;MLRMKRAVLAGAFALLGLQAAAADLAVDLELILAIDVSSSVDRFEGALQREGYIRAFADPRIAQAIRNGQHGRIAVTYFEWSRAGLEYRITPWRVIASADDAAAYARELDNAPITSSVGTSISSMITLGASLFATNGFDALRRVIDISGDGPNSNGRLVTAARNEAIAAGVTINAVAINDREITWFSLPDLDRYYEECVIGGPGAFVVAADGFTSFADAILRKLILEIADASPPAVVIQAQFTQPPRTLKYGPSCDAGERMLRMDQQGYPPGTPFNLR
;
A
#
# COMPACT_ATOMS: atom_id res chain seq x y z
N MET A 1 3.68 -60.78 -60.68
CA MET A 1 4.38 -60.05 -59.59
C MET A 1 3.73 -58.69 -59.44
N LEU A 2 2.90 -58.46 -58.41
CA LEU A 2 2.54 -57.10 -57.97
C LEU A 2 2.07 -57.16 -56.50
N ARG A 3 2.92 -56.71 -55.58
CA ARG A 3 2.64 -56.66 -54.13
C ARG A 3 1.81 -55.40 -53.83
N MET A 4 0.54 -55.57 -53.45
CA MET A 4 -0.25 -54.50 -52.83
C MET A 4 0.23 -54.29 -51.39
N LYS A 5 0.84 -53.14 -51.11
CA LYS A 5 1.19 -52.70 -49.76
C LYS A 5 -0.08 -52.10 -49.12
N ARG A 6 -0.61 -52.75 -48.09
CA ARG A 6 -1.64 -52.16 -47.22
C ARG A 6 -0.98 -51.09 -46.35
N ALA A 7 -1.29 -49.82 -46.60
CA ALA A 7 -0.91 -48.74 -45.71
C ALA A 7 -1.85 -48.74 -44.50
N VAL A 8 -1.30 -49.00 -43.32
CA VAL A 8 -2.00 -48.83 -42.04
C VAL A 8 -1.96 -47.35 -41.70
N LEU A 9 -3.09 -46.65 -41.82
CA LEU A 9 -3.25 -45.32 -41.19
C LEU A 9 -3.41 -45.53 -39.69
N ALA A 10 -2.34 -45.27 -38.93
CA ALA A 10 -2.44 -45.05 -37.49
C ALA A 10 -2.99 -43.63 -37.28
N GLY A 11 -4.27 -43.52 -36.90
CA GLY A 11 -4.87 -42.25 -36.51
C GLY A 11 -4.29 -41.79 -35.17
N ALA A 12 -3.45 -40.76 -35.19
CA ALA A 12 -3.03 -40.05 -33.99
C ALA A 12 -4.19 -39.17 -33.51
N PHE A 13 -4.88 -39.59 -32.46
CA PHE A 13 -5.80 -38.72 -31.72
C PHE A 13 -4.96 -37.67 -30.98
N ALA A 14 -4.88 -36.47 -31.54
CA ALA A 14 -4.36 -35.30 -30.84
C ALA A 14 -5.35 -34.93 -29.73
N LEU A 15 -5.02 -35.29 -28.50
CA LEU A 15 -5.64 -34.75 -27.29
C LEU A 15 -5.29 -33.26 -27.20
N LEU A 16 -6.08 -32.42 -27.87
CA LEU A 16 -6.15 -30.99 -27.59
C LEU A 16 -6.79 -30.84 -26.21
N GLY A 17 -5.96 -30.88 -25.16
CA GLY A 17 -6.38 -30.49 -23.82
C GLY A 17 -6.76 -29.01 -23.84
N LEU A 18 -8.06 -28.71 -23.77
CA LEU A 18 -8.51 -27.40 -23.33
C LEU A 18 -8.01 -27.21 -21.90
N GLN A 19 -6.91 -26.49 -21.72
CA GLN A 19 -6.59 -25.91 -20.43
C GLN A 19 -7.69 -24.89 -20.16
N ALA A 20 -8.67 -25.25 -19.34
CA ALA A 20 -9.55 -24.27 -18.73
C ALA A 20 -8.65 -23.30 -17.96
N ALA A 21 -8.62 -22.04 -18.36
CA ALA A 21 -8.01 -21.00 -17.55
C ALA A 21 -8.68 -21.08 -16.16
N ALA A 22 -7.87 -21.27 -15.12
CA ALA A 22 -8.40 -21.23 -13.76
C ALA A 22 -9.04 -19.85 -13.56
N ALA A 23 -10.32 -19.83 -13.18
CA ALA A 23 -11.00 -18.59 -12.86
C ALA A 23 -10.34 -17.97 -11.61
N ASP A 24 -10.25 -16.65 -11.58
CA ASP A 24 -9.72 -15.91 -10.44
C ASP A 24 -10.56 -16.22 -9.18
N LEU A 25 -9.89 -16.26 -8.02
CA LEU A 25 -10.56 -16.53 -6.75
C LEU A 25 -11.29 -15.26 -6.27
N ALA A 26 -12.61 -15.35 -6.12
CA ALA A 26 -13.40 -14.28 -5.55
C ALA A 26 -13.01 -14.00 -4.08
N VAL A 27 -12.68 -12.75 -3.78
CA VAL A 27 -12.35 -12.27 -2.43
C VAL A 27 -13.08 -10.94 -2.15
N ASP A 28 -13.24 -10.58 -0.88
CA ASP A 28 -13.93 -9.36 -0.47
C ASP A 28 -13.10 -8.09 -0.74
N LEU A 29 -11.78 -8.24 -0.69
CA LEU A 29 -10.81 -7.15 -0.82
C LEU A 29 -9.48 -7.70 -1.32
N GLU A 30 -8.91 -7.02 -2.31
CA GLU A 30 -7.50 -7.14 -2.69
C GLU A 30 -6.74 -5.95 -2.09
N LEU A 31 -5.86 -6.23 -1.13
CA LEU A 31 -5.17 -5.22 -0.32
C LEU A 31 -3.66 -5.29 -0.52
N ILE A 32 -3.09 -4.18 -0.99
CA ILE A 32 -1.64 -3.96 -1.03
C ILE A 32 -1.26 -3.11 0.16
N LEU A 33 -0.44 -3.64 1.06
CA LEU A 33 0.19 -2.88 2.14
C LEU A 33 1.53 -2.36 1.63
N ALA A 34 1.67 -1.04 1.51
CA ALA A 34 2.86 -0.40 0.95
C ALA A 34 3.52 0.51 2.00
N ILE A 35 4.66 0.09 2.54
CA ILE A 35 5.31 0.72 3.70
C ILE A 35 6.58 1.46 3.30
N ASP A 36 6.68 2.73 3.69
CA ASP A 36 7.87 3.55 3.49
C ASP A 36 9.06 3.04 4.32
N VAL A 37 10.20 2.86 3.65
CA VAL A 37 11.51 2.55 4.23
C VAL A 37 12.61 3.48 3.68
N SER A 38 12.20 4.68 3.26
CA SER A 38 13.08 5.75 2.79
C SER A 38 13.96 6.27 3.92
N SER A 39 14.91 7.15 3.58
CA SER A 39 15.99 7.54 4.48
C SER A 39 15.53 8.40 5.67
N SER A 40 14.31 8.92 5.65
CA SER A 40 13.69 9.57 6.80
C SER A 40 13.18 8.56 7.83
N VAL A 41 12.97 7.31 7.43
CA VAL A 41 12.59 6.20 8.31
C VAL A 41 13.83 5.40 8.68
N ASP A 42 14.23 5.45 9.95
CA ASP A 42 15.32 4.64 10.43
C ASP A 42 14.92 3.16 10.60
N ARG A 43 15.91 2.29 10.89
CA ARG A 43 15.63 0.84 11.03
C ARG A 43 14.72 0.52 12.22
N PHE A 44 14.77 1.30 13.29
CA PHE A 44 13.93 1.12 14.46
C PHE A 44 12.49 1.54 14.16
N GLU A 45 12.30 2.64 13.45
CA GLU A 45 11.01 3.13 12.98
C GLU A 45 10.37 2.17 11.97
N GLY A 46 11.15 1.67 11.00
CA GLY A 46 10.71 0.63 10.07
C GLY A 46 10.30 -0.66 10.80
N ALA A 47 11.02 -1.04 11.87
CA ALA A 47 10.65 -2.18 12.70
C ALA A 47 9.34 -1.93 13.47
N LEU A 48 9.12 -0.73 14.01
CA LEU A 48 7.85 -0.36 14.66
C LEU A 48 6.67 -0.41 13.69
N GLN A 49 6.86 0.04 12.44
CA GLN A 49 5.85 -0.10 11.40
C GLN A 49 5.50 -1.58 11.16
N ARG A 50 6.52 -2.41 10.89
CA ARG A 50 6.34 -3.85 10.66
C ARG A 50 5.66 -4.53 11.86
N GLU A 51 6.08 -4.22 13.07
CA GLU A 51 5.48 -4.73 14.31
C GLU A 51 3.99 -4.35 14.41
N GLY A 52 3.63 -3.12 14.02
CA GLY A 52 2.24 -2.68 13.94
C GLY A 52 1.37 -3.59 13.06
N TYR A 53 1.85 -3.95 11.87
CA TYR A 53 1.16 -4.88 10.99
C TYR A 53 1.09 -6.30 11.55
N ILE A 54 2.20 -6.82 12.10
CA ILE A 54 2.26 -8.14 12.73
C ILE A 54 1.20 -8.23 13.85
N ARG A 55 1.17 -7.22 14.73
CA ARG A 55 0.19 -7.13 15.83
C ARG A 55 -1.23 -7.00 15.31
N ALA A 56 -1.45 -6.22 14.26
CA ALA A 56 -2.78 -6.07 13.68
C ALA A 56 -3.31 -7.40 13.11
N PHE A 57 -2.53 -8.12 12.31
CA PHE A 57 -2.95 -9.43 11.78
C PHE A 57 -3.06 -10.53 12.85
N ALA A 58 -2.39 -10.38 13.99
CA ALA A 58 -2.61 -11.24 15.16
C ALA A 58 -3.87 -10.89 15.97
N ASP A 59 -4.48 -9.72 15.74
CA ASP A 59 -5.66 -9.28 16.50
C ASP A 59 -6.94 -10.02 16.04
N PRO A 60 -7.70 -10.63 16.95
CA PRO A 60 -8.93 -11.36 16.61
C PRO A 60 -9.98 -10.53 15.85
N ARG A 61 -9.98 -9.19 16.03
CA ARG A 61 -10.92 -8.29 15.35
C ARG A 61 -10.66 -8.22 13.85
N ILE A 62 -9.42 -8.38 13.39
CA ILE A 62 -9.10 -8.45 11.96
C ILE A 62 -9.70 -9.72 11.36
N ALA A 63 -9.44 -10.87 11.97
CA ALA A 63 -10.01 -12.13 11.50
C ALA A 63 -11.55 -12.12 11.53
N GLN A 64 -12.15 -11.43 12.51
CA GLN A 64 -13.60 -11.24 12.57
C GLN A 64 -14.12 -10.33 11.45
N ALA A 65 -13.47 -9.19 11.19
CA ALA A 65 -13.83 -8.29 10.11
C ALA A 65 -13.79 -8.99 8.74
N ILE A 66 -12.74 -9.79 8.49
CA ILE A 66 -12.59 -10.59 7.26
C ILE A 66 -13.75 -11.57 7.11
N ARG A 67 -14.08 -12.34 8.15
CA ARG A 67 -15.15 -13.34 8.08
C ARG A 67 -16.54 -12.76 7.90
N ASN A 68 -16.75 -11.49 8.27
CA ASN A 68 -18.02 -10.81 8.08
C ASN A 68 -18.21 -10.31 6.64
N GLY A 69 -17.17 -10.35 5.80
CA GLY A 69 -17.27 -10.10 4.37
C GLY A 69 -18.14 -11.14 3.63
N GLN A 70 -18.55 -10.81 2.42
CA GLN A 70 -19.42 -11.64 1.59
C GLN A 70 -18.78 -13.00 1.24
N HIS A 71 -17.48 -13.02 0.97
CA HIS A 71 -16.69 -14.19 0.65
C HIS A 71 -15.92 -14.75 1.87
N GLY A 72 -15.90 -14.00 2.97
CA GLY A 72 -15.24 -14.32 4.22
C GLY A 72 -13.71 -14.38 4.10
N ARG A 73 -13.14 -13.69 3.10
CA ARG A 73 -11.71 -13.78 2.77
C ARG A 73 -11.21 -12.56 2.03
N ILE A 74 -9.94 -12.23 2.23
CA ILE A 74 -9.25 -11.16 1.51
C ILE A 74 -7.96 -11.69 0.87
N ALA A 75 -7.47 -11.03 -0.17
CA ALA A 75 -6.12 -11.23 -0.70
C ALA A 75 -5.23 -10.08 -0.22
N VAL A 76 -4.07 -10.38 0.36
CA VAL A 76 -3.15 -9.37 0.90
C VAL A 76 -1.73 -9.61 0.41
N THR A 77 -1.00 -8.54 0.10
CA THR A 77 0.44 -8.56 -0.17
C THR A 77 1.13 -7.38 0.53
N TYR A 78 2.40 -7.53 0.89
CA TYR A 78 3.17 -6.51 1.61
C TYR A 78 4.41 -6.11 0.81
N PHE A 79 4.57 -4.80 0.64
CA PHE A 79 5.68 -4.16 -0.02
C PHE A 79 6.35 -3.14 0.90
N GLU A 80 7.67 -3.07 0.83
CA GLU A 80 8.43 -1.92 1.31
C GLU A 80 8.93 -1.12 0.12
N TRP A 81 8.91 0.21 0.20
CA TRP A 81 9.25 1.07 -0.92
C TRP A 81 10.05 2.29 -0.47
N SER A 82 10.76 2.91 -1.41
CA SER A 82 11.53 4.13 -1.19
C SER A 82 11.61 4.94 -2.48
N ARG A 83 12.78 5.08 -3.12
CA ARG A 83 12.92 5.74 -4.44
C ARG A 83 12.28 4.94 -5.58
N ALA A 84 12.07 5.62 -6.70
CA ALA A 84 11.48 5.02 -7.89
C ALA A 84 12.27 3.80 -8.38
N GLY A 85 11.55 2.71 -8.64
CA GLY A 85 12.10 1.43 -9.07
C GLY A 85 12.82 0.65 -7.97
N LEU A 86 12.65 1.04 -6.70
CA LEU A 86 13.21 0.33 -5.55
C LEU A 86 12.09 -0.03 -4.56
N GLU A 87 11.40 -1.11 -4.91
CA GLU A 87 10.34 -1.72 -4.14
C GLU A 87 10.71 -3.18 -3.77
N TYR A 88 10.49 -3.56 -2.52
CA TYR A 88 10.77 -4.89 -1.98
C TYR A 88 9.46 -5.59 -1.70
N ARG A 89 9.16 -6.66 -2.44
CA ARG A 89 8.04 -7.54 -2.12
C ARG A 89 8.43 -8.46 -0.96
N ILE A 90 7.89 -8.18 0.22
CA ILE A 90 8.18 -8.95 1.44
C ILE A 90 7.34 -10.23 1.47
N THR A 91 6.04 -10.10 1.19
CA THR A 91 5.14 -11.24 1.04
C THR A 91 4.48 -11.20 -0.32
N PRO A 92 4.40 -12.34 -1.06
CA PRO A 92 3.54 -12.41 -2.24
C PRO A 92 2.07 -12.30 -1.81
N TRP A 93 1.15 -12.30 -2.77
CA TRP A 93 -0.28 -12.39 -2.45
C TRP A 93 -0.60 -13.63 -1.61
N ARG A 94 -1.35 -13.41 -0.54
CA ARG A 94 -1.83 -14.43 0.41
C ARG A 94 -3.32 -14.27 0.61
N VAL A 95 -4.04 -15.38 0.60
CA VAL A 95 -5.45 -15.40 1.01
C VAL A 95 -5.47 -15.48 2.54
N ILE A 96 -6.27 -14.61 3.15
CA ILE A 96 -6.55 -14.65 4.58
C ILE A 96 -8.05 -14.88 4.73
N ALA A 97 -8.44 -16.05 5.25
CA ALA A 97 -9.85 -16.41 5.50
C ALA A 97 -10.11 -16.82 6.96
N SER A 98 -9.04 -17.04 7.74
CA SER A 98 -9.09 -17.50 9.12
C SER A 98 -8.08 -16.79 10.01
N ALA A 99 -8.21 -16.98 11.33
CA ALA A 99 -7.23 -16.49 12.30
C ALA A 99 -5.87 -17.19 12.12
N ASP A 100 -5.87 -18.46 11.71
CA ASP A 100 -4.63 -19.21 11.46
C ASP A 100 -3.89 -18.69 10.23
N ASP A 101 -4.61 -18.32 9.16
CA ASP A 101 -4.03 -17.66 7.98
C ASP A 101 -3.43 -16.30 8.36
N ALA A 102 -4.16 -15.50 9.14
CA ALA A 102 -3.71 -14.18 9.58
C ALA A 102 -2.45 -14.29 10.46
N ALA A 103 -2.42 -15.26 11.39
CA ALA A 103 -1.26 -15.54 12.21
C ALA A 103 -0.08 -16.07 11.38
N ALA A 104 -0.33 -16.87 10.33
CA ALA A 104 0.71 -17.32 9.41
C ALA A 104 1.31 -16.16 8.61
N TYR A 105 0.46 -15.25 8.13
CA TYR A 105 0.87 -14.02 7.46
C TYR A 105 1.73 -13.13 8.36
N ALA A 106 1.30 -12.94 9.62
CA ALA A 106 2.05 -12.19 10.62
C ALA A 106 3.43 -12.81 10.89
N ARG A 107 3.54 -14.14 10.96
CA ARG A 107 4.84 -14.83 11.10
C ARG A 107 5.72 -14.67 9.86
N GLU A 108 5.15 -14.66 8.65
CA GLU A 108 5.93 -14.42 7.42
C GLU A 108 6.54 -13.01 7.44
N LEU A 109 5.77 -12.02 7.88
CA LEU A 109 6.24 -10.66 8.09
C LEU A 109 7.32 -10.55 9.19
N ASP A 110 7.17 -11.25 10.30
CA ASP A 110 8.14 -11.24 11.41
C ASP A 110 9.51 -11.81 11.01
N ASN A 111 9.51 -12.85 10.17
CA ASN A 111 10.75 -13.51 9.73
C ASN A 111 11.51 -12.76 8.62
N ALA A 112 10.90 -11.76 8.00
CA ALA A 112 11.52 -11.03 6.89
C ALA A 112 12.36 -9.85 7.39
N PRO A 113 13.55 -9.61 6.81
CA PRO A 113 14.40 -8.50 7.21
C PRO A 113 13.71 -7.15 6.99
N ILE A 114 14.04 -6.18 7.85
CA ILE A 114 13.66 -4.77 7.66
C ILE A 114 14.56 -4.16 6.60
N THR A 115 13.97 -3.66 5.51
CA THR A 115 14.71 -2.96 4.46
C THR A 115 14.88 -1.48 4.78
N SER A 116 15.84 -0.84 4.14
CA SER A 116 16.00 0.62 4.19
C SER A 116 16.68 1.11 2.93
N SER A 117 16.32 2.29 2.46
CA SER A 117 16.94 2.91 1.29
C SER A 117 16.80 4.43 1.31
N VAL A 118 17.24 5.09 0.22
CA VAL A 118 17.18 6.55 0.08
C VAL A 118 16.04 6.99 -0.83
N GLY A 119 15.47 8.16 -0.55
CA GLY A 119 14.46 8.83 -1.36
C GLY A 119 13.05 8.26 -1.20
N THR A 120 12.04 9.07 -1.52
CA THR A 120 10.62 8.79 -1.25
C THR A 120 9.80 8.94 -2.52
N SER A 121 9.38 7.84 -3.13
CA SER A 121 8.62 7.79 -4.38
C SER A 121 7.28 7.08 -4.21
N ILE A 122 6.35 7.80 -3.59
CA ILE A 122 4.93 7.39 -3.48
C ILE A 122 4.36 7.14 -4.89
N SER A 123 4.74 7.96 -5.87
CA SER A 123 4.29 7.83 -7.26
C SER A 123 4.71 6.51 -7.93
N SER A 124 5.93 6.04 -7.67
CA SER A 124 6.41 4.74 -8.20
C SER A 124 5.65 3.59 -7.56
N MET A 125 5.49 3.62 -6.25
CA MET A 125 4.75 2.59 -5.51
C MET A 125 3.27 2.54 -5.94
N ILE A 126 2.60 3.66 -6.15
CA ILE A 126 1.22 3.67 -6.70
C ILE A 126 1.17 3.01 -8.07
N THR A 127 2.12 3.35 -8.94
CA THR A 127 2.16 2.82 -10.32
C THR A 127 2.40 1.31 -10.32
N LEU A 128 3.35 0.83 -9.52
CA LEU A 128 3.61 -0.59 -9.35
C LEU A 128 2.39 -1.29 -8.74
N GLY A 129 1.85 -0.76 -7.63
CA GLY A 129 0.70 -1.32 -6.92
C GLY A 129 -0.51 -1.51 -7.84
N ALA A 130 -0.83 -0.49 -8.63
CA ALA A 130 -1.94 -0.56 -9.59
C ALA A 130 -1.76 -1.69 -10.62
N SER A 131 -0.53 -1.95 -11.07
CA SER A 131 -0.25 -3.03 -12.01
C SER A 131 -0.40 -4.44 -11.41
N LEU A 132 -0.24 -4.58 -10.09
CA LEU A 132 -0.24 -5.88 -9.42
C LEU A 132 -1.62 -6.53 -9.35
N PHE A 133 -2.70 -5.76 -9.52
CA PHE A 133 -4.07 -6.29 -9.54
C PHE A 133 -4.42 -7.00 -10.85
N ALA A 134 -3.70 -6.75 -11.96
CA ALA A 134 -4.11 -7.25 -13.26
C ALA A 134 -3.91 -8.77 -13.45
N THR A 135 -3.00 -9.39 -12.68
CA THR A 135 -2.59 -10.79 -12.90
C THR A 135 -2.29 -11.53 -11.59
N ASN A 136 -2.99 -11.21 -10.50
CA ASN A 136 -2.74 -11.81 -9.19
C ASN A 136 -3.57 -13.07 -8.91
N GLY A 137 -4.53 -13.41 -9.77
CA GLY A 137 -5.39 -14.59 -9.62
C GLY A 137 -6.57 -14.38 -8.66
N PHE A 138 -6.91 -13.13 -8.33
CA PHE A 138 -8.01 -12.76 -7.45
C PHE A 138 -8.98 -11.81 -8.16
N ASP A 139 -10.24 -11.86 -7.76
CA ASP A 139 -11.27 -10.96 -8.25
C ASP A 139 -12.00 -10.36 -7.04
N ALA A 140 -11.89 -9.04 -6.86
CA ALA A 140 -12.62 -8.29 -5.86
C ALA A 140 -13.23 -7.01 -6.43
N LEU A 141 -14.40 -6.64 -5.90
CA LEU A 141 -14.99 -5.32 -6.15
C LEU A 141 -14.12 -4.19 -5.61
N ARG A 142 -13.35 -4.46 -4.56
CA ARG A 142 -12.50 -3.50 -3.87
C ARG A 142 -11.03 -3.87 -4.04
N ARG A 143 -10.29 -2.99 -4.72
CA ARG A 143 -8.84 -3.05 -4.89
C ARG A 143 -8.22 -1.84 -4.23
N VAL A 144 -7.41 -2.06 -3.20
CA VAL A 144 -6.89 -1.00 -2.34
C VAL A 144 -5.38 -1.05 -2.26
N ILE A 145 -4.74 0.10 -2.46
CA ILE A 145 -3.35 0.34 -2.07
C ILE A 145 -3.38 1.14 -0.78
N ASP A 146 -2.86 0.58 0.29
CA ASP A 146 -2.75 1.22 1.61
C ASP A 146 -1.30 1.64 1.85
N ILE A 147 -1.05 2.95 1.81
CA ILE A 147 0.28 3.54 1.85
C ILE A 147 0.57 4.06 3.26
N SER A 148 1.64 3.58 3.88
CA SER A 148 2.20 4.16 5.11
C SER A 148 3.46 4.96 4.78
N GLY A 149 3.59 6.20 5.25
CA GLY A 149 4.82 6.98 5.13
C GLY A 149 4.87 8.23 6.00
N ASP A 150 6.06 8.80 6.13
CA ASP A 150 6.42 9.91 7.03
C ASP A 150 6.80 11.20 6.30
N GLY A 151 6.74 11.22 4.97
CA GLY A 151 7.14 12.36 4.15
C GLY A 151 6.40 12.47 2.83
N PRO A 152 6.55 13.60 2.11
CA PRO A 152 5.94 13.79 0.81
C PRO A 152 6.66 13.01 -0.29
N ASN A 153 5.99 12.82 -1.43
CA ASN A 153 6.64 12.36 -2.64
C ASN A 153 7.75 13.35 -3.02
N SER A 154 8.98 12.87 -3.13
CA SER A 154 10.16 13.67 -3.48
C SER A 154 10.95 13.08 -4.66
N ASN A 155 10.59 11.87 -5.09
CA ASN A 155 11.25 11.15 -6.16
C ASN A 155 10.24 10.55 -7.15
N GLY A 156 10.66 10.42 -8.42
CA GLY A 156 9.79 9.96 -9.49
C GLY A 156 8.96 11.08 -10.10
N ARG A 157 7.77 10.74 -10.60
CA ARG A 157 6.84 11.71 -11.17
C ARG A 157 5.95 12.31 -10.09
N LEU A 158 5.17 13.33 -10.46
CA LEU A 158 4.22 13.95 -9.54
C LEU A 158 3.20 12.91 -9.03
N VAL A 159 3.01 12.85 -7.72
CA VAL A 159 2.12 11.87 -7.07
C VAL A 159 0.69 11.90 -7.60
N THR A 160 0.18 13.09 -7.93
CA THR A 160 -1.19 13.26 -8.43
C THR A 160 -1.40 12.58 -9.79
N ALA A 161 -0.38 12.50 -10.63
CA ALA A 161 -0.47 11.80 -11.90
C ALA A 161 -0.64 10.29 -11.67
N ALA A 162 0.16 9.71 -10.79
CA ALA A 162 0.07 8.29 -10.44
C ALA A 162 -1.25 7.94 -9.75
N ARG A 163 -1.65 8.76 -8.79
CA ARG A 163 -2.93 8.64 -8.11
C ARG A 163 -4.09 8.63 -9.10
N ASN A 164 -4.15 9.63 -9.98
CA ASN A 164 -5.29 9.78 -10.89
C ASN A 164 -5.40 8.60 -11.87
N GLU A 165 -4.27 8.06 -12.34
CA GLU A 165 -4.23 6.87 -13.18
C GLU A 165 -4.72 5.61 -12.44
N ALA A 166 -4.27 5.40 -11.19
CA ALA A 166 -4.74 4.28 -10.37
C ALA A 166 -6.26 4.36 -10.09
N ILE A 167 -6.77 5.54 -9.77
CA ILE A 167 -8.21 5.77 -9.57
C ILE A 167 -8.99 5.49 -10.85
N ALA A 168 -8.49 5.96 -12.01
CA ALA A 168 -9.11 5.67 -13.30
C ALA A 168 -9.13 4.17 -13.63
N ALA A 169 -8.15 3.41 -13.11
CA ALA A 169 -8.12 1.95 -13.20
C ALA A 169 -9.03 1.25 -12.17
N GLY A 170 -9.80 2.00 -11.36
CA GLY A 170 -10.70 1.46 -10.34
C GLY A 170 -10.00 0.98 -9.07
N VAL A 171 -8.84 1.55 -8.76
CA VAL A 171 -8.09 1.29 -7.52
C VAL A 171 -8.36 2.43 -6.52
N THR A 172 -8.59 2.07 -5.27
CA THR A 172 -8.65 3.03 -4.16
C THR A 172 -7.29 3.14 -3.49
N ILE A 173 -6.87 4.35 -3.16
CA ILE A 173 -5.63 4.62 -2.44
C ILE A 173 -5.99 5.18 -1.08
N ASN A 174 -5.62 4.46 -0.03
CA ASN A 174 -5.74 4.88 1.36
C ASN A 174 -4.36 5.08 1.96
N ALA A 175 -4.29 5.72 3.13
CA ALA A 175 -3.00 5.94 3.75
C ALA A 175 -2.99 6.01 5.27
N VAL A 176 -1.80 5.78 5.82
CA VAL A 176 -1.38 6.27 7.13
C VAL A 176 -0.31 7.34 6.92
N ALA A 177 -0.58 8.56 7.38
CA ALA A 177 0.40 9.63 7.44
C ALA A 177 1.04 9.63 8.84
N ILE A 178 2.33 9.33 8.91
CA ILE A 178 3.09 9.31 10.16
C ILE A 178 3.68 10.70 10.37
N ASN A 179 3.06 11.48 11.25
CA ASN A 179 3.58 12.79 11.63
C ASN A 179 4.70 12.56 12.65
N ASP A 180 5.91 12.35 12.16
CA ASP A 180 7.05 12.30 13.04
C ASP A 180 7.41 13.69 13.59
N ARG A 181 7.92 13.72 14.82
CA ARG A 181 8.25 14.95 15.54
C ARG A 181 9.68 15.40 15.29
N GLU A 182 10.54 14.54 14.72
CA GLU A 182 11.88 14.94 14.32
C GLU A 182 11.81 15.76 13.03
N ILE A 183 12.47 16.94 13.03
CA ILE A 183 12.56 17.78 11.84
C ILE A 183 13.72 17.28 10.99
N THR A 184 13.38 16.50 9.97
CA THR A 184 14.27 16.07 8.91
C THR A 184 14.15 16.98 7.69
N TRP A 185 14.95 16.68 6.67
CA TRP A 185 14.87 17.34 5.36
C TRP A 185 13.53 17.17 4.64
N PHE A 186 12.77 16.13 4.97
CA PHE A 186 11.52 15.80 4.32
C PHE A 186 10.31 15.87 5.27
N SER A 187 10.50 16.42 6.48
CA SER A 187 9.40 16.70 7.40
C SER A 187 8.50 17.80 6.85
N LEU A 188 7.28 17.44 6.49
CA LEU A 188 6.28 18.35 5.93
C LEU A 188 5.20 18.67 6.98
N PRO A 189 5.00 19.95 7.34
CA PRO A 189 3.90 20.34 8.22
C PRO A 189 2.54 19.96 7.62
N ASP A 190 1.61 19.54 8.47
CA ASP A 190 0.28 19.05 8.07
C ASP A 190 0.38 17.93 7.00
N LEU A 191 1.27 16.95 7.22
CA LEU A 191 1.51 15.83 6.29
C LEU A 191 0.22 15.04 6.00
N ASP A 192 -0.63 14.83 7.01
CA ASP A 192 -1.93 14.20 6.85
C ASP A 192 -2.80 14.90 5.80
N ARG A 193 -2.73 16.23 5.73
CA ARG A 193 -3.41 17.04 4.72
C ARG A 193 -2.79 16.91 3.33
N TYR A 194 -1.46 16.81 3.23
CA TYR A 194 -0.81 16.46 1.96
C TYR A 194 -1.29 15.09 1.47
N TYR A 195 -1.38 14.09 2.35
CA TYR A 195 -1.90 12.78 1.98
C TYR A 195 -3.37 12.83 1.56
N GLU A 196 -4.21 13.56 2.30
CA GLU A 196 -5.62 13.80 1.98
C GLU A 196 -5.82 14.45 0.60
N GLU A 197 -5.08 15.52 0.31
CA GLU A 197 -5.29 16.33 -0.89
C GLU A 197 -4.53 15.79 -2.12
N CYS A 198 -3.39 15.14 -1.94
CA CYS A 198 -2.45 14.79 -3.01
C CYS A 198 -2.24 13.29 -3.24
N VAL A 199 -2.33 12.45 -2.19
CA VAL A 199 -1.94 11.03 -2.27
C VAL A 199 -3.15 10.10 -2.41
N ILE A 200 -4.12 10.21 -1.49
CA ILE A 200 -5.28 9.31 -1.45
C ILE A 200 -6.31 9.64 -2.53
N GLY A 201 -7.15 8.67 -2.87
CA GLY A 201 -8.33 8.91 -3.69
C GLY A 201 -8.97 7.61 -4.20
N GLY A 202 -10.12 7.76 -4.88
CA GLY A 202 -10.99 6.64 -5.21
C GLY A 202 -12.18 6.54 -4.24
N PRO A 203 -13.15 5.65 -4.52
CA PRO A 203 -14.35 5.51 -3.70
C PRO A 203 -14.01 5.16 -2.24
N GLY A 204 -14.55 5.92 -1.29
CA GLY A 204 -14.35 5.65 0.14
C GLY A 204 -12.92 5.89 0.64
N ALA A 205 -12.09 6.59 -0.12
CA ALA A 205 -10.70 6.81 0.24
C ALA A 205 -10.55 7.63 1.53
N PHE A 206 -9.61 7.27 2.39
CA PHE A 206 -9.36 7.95 3.67
C PHE A 206 -7.90 7.85 4.10
N VAL A 207 -7.50 8.78 4.97
CA VAL A 207 -6.18 8.80 5.61
C VAL A 207 -6.32 8.72 7.11
N VAL A 208 -5.43 7.97 7.75
CA VAL A 208 -5.26 7.95 9.21
C VAL A 208 -3.96 8.65 9.57
N ALA A 209 -4.02 9.61 10.50
CA ALA A 209 -2.83 10.27 11.01
C ALA A 209 -2.31 9.52 12.25
N ALA A 210 -1.03 9.17 12.25
CA ALA A 210 -0.29 8.73 13.42
C ALA A 210 0.58 9.89 13.93
N ASP A 211 0.72 10.03 15.26
CA ASP A 211 1.63 10.96 15.92
C ASP A 211 2.89 10.18 16.31
N GLY A 212 3.87 10.15 15.41
CA GLY A 212 5.07 9.33 15.47
C GLY A 212 4.84 7.81 15.40
N PHE A 213 5.95 7.07 15.31
CA PHE A 213 5.94 5.61 15.10
C PHE A 213 5.43 4.80 16.29
N THR A 214 5.49 5.34 17.51
CA THR A 214 4.97 4.62 18.71
C THR A 214 3.45 4.53 18.73
N SER A 215 2.74 5.47 18.08
CA SER A 215 1.29 5.43 17.93
C SER A 215 0.83 4.62 16.70
N PHE A 216 1.77 4.23 15.83
CA PHE A 216 1.48 3.57 14.56
C PHE A 216 0.70 2.26 14.74
N ALA A 217 1.09 1.42 15.70
CA ALA A 217 0.44 0.12 15.91
C ALA A 217 -1.07 0.25 16.20
N ASP A 218 -1.48 1.25 16.98
CA ASP A 218 -2.89 1.51 17.27
C ASP A 218 -3.61 2.13 16.06
N ALA A 219 -2.92 3.01 15.33
CA ALA A 219 -3.44 3.65 14.12
C ALA A 219 -3.72 2.60 13.02
N ILE A 220 -2.75 1.73 12.73
CA ILE A 220 -2.85 0.75 11.66
C ILE A 220 -3.90 -0.33 11.95
N LEU A 221 -4.02 -0.78 13.19
CA LEU A 221 -5.06 -1.74 13.57
C LEU A 221 -6.46 -1.17 13.35
N ARG A 222 -6.71 0.07 13.78
CA ARG A 222 -8.01 0.73 13.56
C ARG A 222 -8.26 0.94 12.06
N LYS A 223 -7.23 1.37 11.33
CA LYS A 223 -7.31 1.55 9.89
C LYS A 223 -7.70 0.26 9.19
N LEU A 224 -7.00 -0.84 9.45
CA LEU A 224 -7.26 -2.14 8.82
C LEU A 224 -8.65 -2.67 9.15
N ILE A 225 -9.17 -2.43 10.37
CA ILE A 225 -10.56 -2.77 10.70
C ILE A 225 -11.54 -1.98 9.81
N LEU A 226 -11.36 -0.67 9.66
CA LEU A 226 -12.21 0.17 8.81
C LEU A 226 -12.13 -0.25 7.34
N GLU A 227 -10.91 -0.49 6.86
CA GLU A 227 -10.60 -0.93 5.52
C GLU A 227 -11.30 -2.26 5.18
N ILE A 228 -11.11 -3.27 6.02
CA ILE A 228 -11.65 -4.62 5.76
C ILE A 228 -13.17 -4.64 5.93
N ALA A 229 -13.71 -3.93 6.93
CA ALA A 229 -15.14 -3.92 7.20
C ALA A 229 -15.96 -3.07 6.22
N ASP A 230 -15.31 -2.38 5.27
CA ASP A 230 -15.94 -1.37 4.40
C ASP A 230 -16.71 -0.31 5.20
N ALA A 231 -16.20 0.02 6.39
CA ALA A 231 -16.86 0.89 7.35
C ALA A 231 -16.38 2.35 7.27
N SER A 232 -15.68 2.70 6.18
CA SER A 232 -15.10 4.02 6.02
C SER A 232 -16.17 5.08 5.73
N PRO A 233 -16.18 6.21 6.48
CA PRO A 233 -16.98 7.38 6.10
C PRO A 233 -16.47 7.96 4.77
N PRO A 234 -17.32 8.62 3.97
CA PRO A 234 -16.92 9.19 2.70
C PRO A 234 -15.85 10.28 2.88
N ALA A 235 -14.63 10.04 2.36
CA ALA A 235 -13.51 10.99 2.20
C ALA A 235 -13.28 11.96 3.38
N VAL A 236 -12.78 11.43 4.51
CA VAL A 236 -12.41 12.22 5.70
C VAL A 236 -11.08 11.71 6.27
N VAL A 237 -10.27 12.61 6.84
CA VAL A 237 -9.15 12.24 7.72
C VAL A 237 -9.69 11.62 9.01
N ILE A 238 -9.34 10.36 9.28
CA ILE A 238 -9.70 9.67 10.54
C ILE A 238 -8.49 9.71 11.47
N GLN A 239 -8.58 10.50 12.54
CA GLN A 239 -7.47 10.65 13.47
C GLN A 239 -7.31 9.40 14.34
N ALA A 240 -6.06 8.94 14.53
CA ALA A 240 -5.79 7.85 15.48
C ALA A 240 -5.94 8.31 16.96
N GLN A 241 -6.01 9.61 17.25
CA GLN A 241 -6.23 10.14 18.59
C GLN A 241 -7.24 11.30 18.57
N PHE A 242 -7.88 11.57 19.73
CA PHE A 242 -8.95 12.57 19.87
C PHE A 242 -8.49 14.04 19.72
N THR A 243 -7.18 14.31 19.84
CA THR A 243 -6.65 15.67 19.84
C THR A 243 -5.92 15.92 18.52
N GLN A 244 -6.50 16.72 17.63
CA GLN A 244 -5.72 17.24 16.50
C GLN A 244 -4.63 18.16 17.04
N PRO A 245 -3.35 18.00 16.66
CA PRO A 245 -2.47 19.14 16.68
C PRO A 245 -3.13 20.22 15.80
N PRO A 246 -3.22 21.48 16.27
CA PRO A 246 -3.88 22.53 15.50
C PRO A 246 -3.19 22.63 14.14
N ARG A 247 -3.99 22.55 13.05
CA ARG A 247 -3.49 22.73 11.68
C ARG A 247 -2.63 23.98 11.63
N THR A 248 -1.39 23.80 11.22
CA THR A 248 -0.40 24.88 11.24
C THR A 248 -0.52 25.76 10.01
N LEU A 249 -1.09 25.23 8.92
CA LEU A 249 -1.27 25.92 7.65
C LEU A 249 -2.75 26.21 7.36
N LYS A 250 -2.99 27.41 6.81
CA LYS A 250 -4.33 27.83 6.33
C LYS A 250 -4.81 26.97 5.15
N TYR A 251 -3.90 26.51 4.31
CA TYR A 251 -4.15 25.61 3.16
C TYR A 251 -3.14 24.45 3.21
N GLY A 252 -3.48 23.31 2.60
CA GLY A 252 -2.58 22.16 2.57
C GLY A 252 -1.32 22.44 1.77
N PRO A 253 -0.24 21.69 2.01
CA PRO A 253 0.96 21.79 1.19
C PRO A 253 0.69 21.48 -0.29
N SER A 254 1.43 22.11 -1.19
CA SER A 254 1.37 21.83 -2.63
C SER A 254 1.76 20.37 -2.91
N CYS A 255 1.13 19.76 -3.93
CA CYS A 255 1.40 18.36 -4.24
C CYS A 255 2.82 18.09 -4.76
N ASP A 256 3.57 19.14 -5.11
CA ASP A 256 4.98 19.09 -5.49
C ASP A 256 5.94 19.49 -4.34
N ALA A 257 5.45 19.56 -3.10
CA ALA A 257 6.21 20.02 -1.94
C ALA A 257 7.50 19.23 -1.72
N GLY A 258 7.47 17.89 -1.80
CA GLY A 258 8.65 17.06 -1.60
C GLY A 258 9.69 17.23 -2.71
N GLU A 259 9.26 17.38 -3.96
CA GLU A 259 10.16 17.67 -5.09
C GLU A 259 10.82 19.05 -4.94
N ARG A 260 10.12 20.02 -4.34
CA ARG A 260 10.68 21.34 -4.02
C ARG A 260 11.68 21.27 -2.86
N MET A 261 11.36 20.51 -1.80
CA MET A 261 12.28 20.26 -0.68
C MET A 261 13.58 19.64 -1.18
N LEU A 262 13.49 18.62 -2.05
CA LEU A 262 14.66 17.99 -2.65
C LEU A 262 15.51 18.97 -3.47
N ARG A 263 14.87 19.85 -4.26
CA ARG A 263 15.61 20.89 -5.01
C ARG A 263 16.34 21.86 -4.08
N MET A 264 15.76 22.18 -2.93
CA MET A 264 16.39 23.07 -1.94
C MET A 264 17.56 22.40 -1.22
N ASP A 265 17.42 21.13 -0.82
CA ASP A 265 18.53 20.35 -0.26
C ASP A 265 19.70 20.27 -1.25
N GLN A 266 19.43 19.98 -2.53
CA GLN A 266 20.43 19.98 -3.60
C GLN A 266 21.11 21.33 -3.83
N GLN A 267 20.44 22.43 -3.47
CA GLN A 267 20.99 23.79 -3.54
C GLN A 267 21.72 24.21 -2.26
N GLY A 268 21.78 23.34 -1.23
CA GLY A 268 22.52 23.58 0.00
C GLY A 268 21.83 24.51 1.00
N TYR A 269 20.49 24.66 0.91
CA TYR A 269 19.74 25.30 2.00
C TYR A 269 19.84 24.45 3.29
N PRO A 270 19.43 24.93 4.47
CA PRO A 270 19.28 24.09 5.66
C PRO A 270 17.88 23.45 5.80
N PRO A 271 17.71 22.33 6.54
CA PRO A 271 16.39 21.77 6.86
C PRO A 271 15.48 22.80 7.53
N GLY A 272 14.17 22.72 7.25
CA GLY A 272 13.18 23.64 7.81
C GLY A 272 13.26 25.07 7.27
N THR A 273 14.08 25.34 6.24
CA THR A 273 14.07 26.63 5.54
C THR A 273 12.65 26.96 5.09
N PRO A 274 12.07 28.10 5.47
CA PRO A 274 10.74 28.47 5.02
C PRO A 274 10.72 28.66 3.50
N PHE A 275 9.90 27.89 2.81
CA PHE A 275 9.54 28.15 1.42
C PHE A 275 8.04 28.12 1.29
N ASN A 276 7.51 28.87 0.32
CA ASN A 276 6.07 28.94 0.11
C ASN A 276 5.55 27.55 -0.27
N LEU A 277 5.00 26.78 0.65
CA LEU A 277 4.39 25.46 0.43
C LEU A 277 3.11 25.52 -0.43
N ARG A 278 2.91 26.60 -1.18
CA ARG A 278 1.82 26.81 -2.14
C ARG A 278 2.36 26.89 -3.56
#